data_AF-A0A2N2HUH8-F1
#
_entry.id   AF-A0A2N2HUH8-F1
#
_cell.length_a   1.000
_cell.length_b   1.000
_cell.length_c   1.000
_cell.angle_alpha   90.00
_cell.angle_beta   90.00
_cell.angle_gamma   90.00
#
_symmetry.space_group_name_H-M   'P 1'
#
loop_
_entity.id
_entity.type
_entity.pdbx_description
1 polymer ?
#
loop_
_entity_poly.entity_id
_entity_poly.type
_entity_poly.pdbx_seq_one_letter_code
_entity_poly.pdbx_strand_id
1 'polypeptide(L)'
;MLFRWFLLPLLATLCSSCGMFGGPMGPASPAQPPEYVPPGGQSKCKISGSQMRPLIVEWPAADRAALEVLAQRGTVVVRYSGCEMEVLPRCRAPGAYHYVPTTRKTERVVIQDEDELYANLPIGAAKLEGKLRRAGQLDVNMNVVGQFDVDQGEVSSEALEGDCRKATHFVTGLTVGAFEFAAGGNAEAGGEASGLGAGVGGTSARRREVLSSDGEVVACERSAREDKEPPTGCGALLRVALAELATAAPVVAGKG
;
A
#
# COMPACT_ATOMS: atom_id res chain seq x y z
N MET A 1 44.37 53.68 4.88
CA MET A 1 44.14 55.15 4.93
C MET A 1 43.08 55.45 3.88
N LEU A 2 41.94 56.11 4.06
CA LEU A 2 41.19 56.77 5.14
C LEU A 2 39.76 56.88 4.53
N PHE A 3 38.69 56.49 5.23
CA PHE A 3 37.71 57.41 5.86
C PHE A 3 37.21 58.53 4.90
N ARG A 4 35.91 58.75 4.65
CA ARG A 4 34.89 59.33 5.58
C ARG A 4 33.71 59.75 4.66
N TRP A 5 32.46 59.30 4.84
CA TRP A 5 31.39 59.86 5.69
C TRP A 5 30.73 61.16 5.19
N PHE A 6 29.41 61.24 5.47
CA PHE A 6 28.50 62.41 5.47
C PHE A 6 27.88 62.84 4.12
N LEU A 7 26.67 63.41 4.01
CA LEU A 7 25.73 64.02 4.97
C LEU A 7 24.34 64.11 4.27
N LEU A 8 23.24 63.96 5.04
CA LEU A 8 21.85 64.34 4.69
C LEU A 8 21.71 65.88 4.60
N PRO A 9 20.75 66.45 3.84
CA PRO A 9 19.51 66.99 4.47
C PRO A 9 18.27 66.86 3.54
N LEU A 10 17.08 66.52 4.02
CA LEU A 10 16.03 67.36 4.64
C LEU A 10 15.63 68.63 3.85
N LEU A 11 14.49 68.58 3.15
CA LEU A 11 13.67 69.76 2.83
C LEU A 11 12.17 69.41 2.93
N ALA A 12 11.43 70.26 3.63
CA ALA A 12 10.03 70.13 4.01
C ALA A 12 9.07 70.91 3.09
N THR A 13 7.76 70.82 3.40
CA THR A 13 6.61 71.68 3.00
C THR A 13 5.87 71.35 1.68
N LEU A 14 4.52 71.45 1.52
CA LEU A 14 3.37 71.87 2.34
C LEU A 14 2.04 71.39 1.68
N CYS A 15 0.99 71.23 2.49
CA CYS A 15 -0.48 71.26 2.25
C CYS A 15 -1.10 71.00 0.86
N SER A 16 -2.09 70.08 0.80
CA SER A 16 -3.44 70.42 0.30
C SER A 16 -4.50 69.38 0.72
N SER A 17 -5.65 69.87 1.12
CA SER A 17 -6.81 69.17 1.69
C SER A 17 -7.88 68.80 0.64
N CYS A 18 -8.83 67.97 1.08
CA CYS A 18 -10.15 67.62 0.53
C CYS A 18 -10.26 66.45 -0.45
N GLY A 19 -11.14 65.49 -0.11
CA GLY A 19 -11.76 64.59 -1.09
C GLY A 19 -12.19 63.24 -0.51
N MET A 20 -13.48 63.13 -0.18
CA MET A 20 -14.20 61.88 0.08
C MET A 20 -13.89 60.78 -0.94
N PHE A 21 -13.61 59.54 -0.49
CA PHE A 21 -13.97 58.34 -1.22
C PHE A 21 -14.36 57.23 -0.23
N GLY A 22 -15.66 57.08 -0.01
CA GLY A 22 -16.24 55.85 0.50
C GLY A 22 -16.14 54.77 -0.57
N GLY A 23 -15.35 53.73 -0.30
CA GLY A 23 -15.34 52.52 -1.12
C GLY A 23 -16.50 51.59 -0.72
N PRO A 24 -17.18 50.94 -1.68
CA PRO A 24 -18.23 49.98 -1.37
C PRO A 24 -17.62 48.71 -0.74
N MET A 25 -18.17 48.30 0.40
CA MET A 25 -17.86 47.05 1.05
C MET A 25 -18.48 45.92 0.22
N GLY A 26 -17.66 45.25 -0.60
CA GLY A 26 -18.06 44.05 -1.33
C GLY A 26 -18.38 42.89 -0.37
N PRO A 27 -19.25 41.96 -0.76
CA PRO A 27 -19.59 40.80 0.08
C PRO A 27 -18.34 39.96 0.33
N ALA A 28 -18.06 39.69 1.61
CA ALA A 28 -16.98 38.80 2.02
C ALA A 28 -17.24 37.40 1.44
N SER A 29 -16.33 36.93 0.59
CA SER A 29 -16.32 35.55 0.12
C SER A 29 -16.16 34.64 1.35
N PRO A 30 -16.99 33.59 1.53
CA PRO A 30 -16.83 32.69 2.66
C PRO A 30 -15.43 32.07 2.59
N ALA A 31 -14.65 32.23 3.66
CA ALA A 31 -13.36 31.59 3.81
C ALA A 31 -13.57 30.08 3.69
N GLN A 32 -12.99 29.48 2.65
CA GLN A 32 -12.97 28.03 2.55
C GLN A 32 -12.24 27.48 3.77
N PRO A 33 -12.83 26.55 4.54
CA PRO A 33 -12.16 25.97 5.69
C PRO A 33 -10.85 25.31 5.21
N PRO A 34 -9.74 25.46 5.95
CA PRO A 34 -8.46 24.91 5.54
C PRO A 34 -8.61 23.39 5.37
N GLU A 35 -8.31 22.91 4.16
CA GLU A 35 -8.29 21.50 3.86
C GLU A 35 -7.23 20.83 4.74
N TYR A 36 -7.68 19.96 5.63
CA TYR A 36 -6.82 19.22 6.54
C TYR A 36 -6.01 18.21 5.72
N VAL A 37 -4.73 18.49 5.52
CA VAL A 37 -3.77 17.54 4.95
C VAL A 37 -3.21 16.69 6.09
N PRO A 38 -3.63 15.42 6.25
CA PRO A 38 -3.08 14.57 7.30
C PRO A 38 -1.57 14.36 7.08
N PRO A 39 -0.76 14.38 8.15
CA PRO A 39 0.67 14.13 8.04
C PRO A 39 0.94 12.70 7.57
N GLY A 40 1.84 12.54 6.60
CA GLY A 40 2.37 11.23 6.19
C GLY A 40 1.69 10.53 5.00
N GLY A 41 1.31 11.27 3.94
CA GLY A 41 0.84 10.64 2.69
C GLY A 41 -0.51 9.93 2.77
N GLN A 42 -1.18 9.98 3.93
CA GLN A 42 -2.47 9.35 4.18
C GLN A 42 -3.60 9.90 3.29
N SER A 43 -3.44 11.10 2.72
CA SER A 43 -4.37 11.68 1.74
C SER A 43 -4.42 10.92 0.41
N LYS A 44 -3.35 10.18 0.05
CA LYS A 44 -3.32 9.31 -1.14
C LYS A 44 -4.01 7.96 -0.89
N CYS A 45 -4.21 7.59 0.38
CA CYS A 45 -4.82 6.32 0.79
C CYS A 45 -6.32 6.48 1.05
N LYS A 46 -7.12 6.68 -0.01
CA LYS A 46 -8.58 6.52 0.09
C LYS A 46 -8.92 5.03 -0.07
N ILE A 47 -9.57 4.45 0.93
CA ILE A 47 -9.99 3.04 0.93
C ILE A 47 -11.00 2.80 -0.19
N SER A 48 -10.53 2.17 -1.26
CA SER A 48 -11.32 1.73 -2.41
C SER A 48 -11.36 0.19 -2.45
N GLY A 49 -12.26 -0.40 -3.24
CA GLY A 49 -12.45 -1.86 -3.29
C GLY A 49 -11.21 -2.68 -3.65
N SER A 50 -10.20 -2.09 -4.33
CA SER A 50 -8.90 -2.76 -4.57
C SER A 50 -8.04 -2.90 -3.32
N GLN A 51 -8.20 -2.00 -2.33
CA GLN A 51 -7.45 -2.03 -1.06
C GLN A 51 -7.95 -3.09 -0.08
N MET A 52 -9.12 -3.68 -0.34
CA MET A 52 -9.58 -4.87 0.41
C MET A 52 -8.86 -6.15 -0.03
N ARG A 53 -8.05 -6.08 -1.10
CA ARG A 53 -7.28 -7.22 -1.62
C ARG A 53 -5.79 -6.86 -1.85
N PRO A 54 -5.09 -6.35 -0.82
CA PRO A 54 -3.74 -5.85 -0.97
C PRO A 54 -2.74 -7.00 -1.14
N LEU A 55 -1.76 -6.79 -2.02
CA LEU A 55 -0.55 -7.61 -2.03
C LEU A 55 0.18 -7.45 -0.69
N ILE A 56 0.87 -8.51 -0.28
CA ILE A 56 1.71 -8.50 0.93
C ILE A 56 3.14 -8.95 0.62
N VAL A 57 3.52 -8.99 -0.65
CA VAL A 57 4.86 -9.44 -1.12
C VAL A 57 6.01 -8.58 -0.59
N GLU A 58 5.72 -7.32 -0.25
CA GLU A 58 6.63 -6.35 0.33
C GLU A 58 6.80 -6.49 1.85
N TRP A 59 5.98 -7.33 2.49
CA TRP A 59 6.07 -7.57 3.92
C TRP A 59 7.37 -8.30 4.29
N PRO A 60 7.95 -8.00 5.47
CA PRO A 60 9.02 -8.80 6.03
C PRO A 60 8.65 -10.28 6.08
N ALA A 61 9.60 -11.15 5.74
CA ALA A 61 9.37 -12.61 5.72
C ALA A 61 8.84 -13.14 7.07
N ALA A 62 9.31 -12.57 8.19
CA ALA A 62 8.83 -12.92 9.52
C ALA A 62 7.34 -12.61 9.74
N ASP A 63 6.84 -11.50 9.19
CA ASP A 63 5.44 -11.10 9.33
C ASP A 63 4.53 -11.99 8.47
N ARG A 64 4.99 -12.37 7.27
CA ARG A 64 4.28 -13.34 6.41
C ARG A 64 4.23 -14.72 7.07
N ALA A 65 5.35 -15.21 7.60
CA ALA A 65 5.40 -16.47 8.34
C ALA A 65 4.50 -16.45 9.60
N ALA A 66 4.44 -15.31 10.31
CA ALA A 66 3.53 -15.17 11.44
C ALA A 66 2.05 -15.25 11.00
N LEU A 67 1.70 -14.63 9.87
CA LEU A 67 0.38 -14.72 9.27
C LEU A 67 0.03 -16.17 8.88
N GLU A 68 0.95 -16.91 8.28
CA GLU A 68 0.77 -18.33 7.94
C GLU A 68 0.46 -19.18 9.19
N VAL A 69 1.24 -19.01 10.27
CA VAL A 69 1.02 -19.72 11.53
C VAL A 69 -0.32 -19.37 12.17
N LEU A 70 -0.77 -18.11 12.05
CA LEU A 70 -2.06 -17.68 12.56
C LEU A 70 -3.21 -18.27 11.74
N ALA A 71 -3.08 -18.31 10.41
CA ALA A 71 -4.09 -18.89 9.52
C ALA A 71 -4.31 -20.39 9.79
N GLN A 72 -3.27 -21.12 10.17
CA GLN A 72 -3.40 -22.54 10.59
C GLN A 72 -4.23 -22.72 11.87
N ARG A 73 -4.41 -21.67 12.68
CA ARG A 73 -5.12 -21.72 13.97
C ARG A 73 -6.58 -21.25 13.89
N GLY A 74 -6.97 -20.63 12.78
CA GLY A 74 -8.31 -20.09 12.57
C GLY A 74 -8.29 -18.78 11.78
N THR A 75 -9.47 -18.18 11.61
CA THR A 75 -9.63 -16.92 10.87
C THR A 75 -8.85 -15.78 11.49
N VAL A 76 -8.02 -15.13 10.67
CA VAL A 76 -7.13 -14.05 11.12
C VAL A 76 -7.89 -12.72 11.20
N VAL A 77 -7.66 -11.99 12.28
CA VAL A 77 -8.24 -10.66 12.52
C VAL A 77 -7.15 -9.59 12.42
N VAL A 78 -7.48 -8.47 11.80
CA VAL A 78 -6.54 -7.36 11.57
C VAL A 78 -7.13 -6.03 11.99
N ARG A 79 -6.25 -5.09 12.32
CA ARG A 79 -6.55 -3.65 12.25
C ARG A 79 -6.10 -3.17 10.88
N TYR A 80 -7.04 -2.73 10.07
CA TYR A 80 -6.77 -2.07 8.80
C TYR A 80 -7.32 -0.64 8.84
N SER A 81 -6.46 0.35 8.60
CA SER A 81 -6.78 1.77 8.64
C SER A 81 -5.84 2.55 7.71
N GLY A 82 -6.41 3.21 6.70
CA GLY A 82 -5.61 3.85 5.65
C GLY A 82 -4.76 2.82 4.90
N CYS A 83 -3.45 3.07 4.83
CA CYS A 83 -2.47 2.14 4.24
C CYS A 83 -1.74 1.26 5.28
N GLU A 84 -2.19 1.26 6.53
CA GLU A 84 -1.59 0.43 7.58
C GLU A 84 -2.46 -0.78 7.87
N MET A 85 -1.83 -1.96 7.84
CA MET A 85 -2.42 -3.21 8.30
C MET A 85 -1.57 -3.81 9.42
N GLU A 86 -2.24 -4.19 10.50
CA GLU A 86 -1.64 -4.84 11.67
C GLU A 86 -2.40 -6.14 11.94
N VAL A 87 -1.69 -7.27 11.88
CA VAL A 87 -2.25 -8.55 12.27
C VAL A 87 -2.37 -8.60 13.80
N LEU A 88 -3.52 -9.05 14.31
CA LEU A 88 -3.78 -9.12 15.76
C LEU A 88 -3.58 -10.57 16.26
N PRO A 89 -2.37 -10.97 16.71
CA PRO A 89 -2.03 -12.39 16.96
C PRO A 89 -2.78 -13.02 18.13
N ARG A 90 -3.40 -12.21 18.98
CA ARG A 90 -4.19 -12.65 20.15
C ARG A 90 -5.69 -12.41 19.97
N CYS A 91 -6.13 -12.06 18.78
CA CYS A 91 -7.54 -11.93 18.44
C CYS A 91 -7.93 -13.02 17.44
N ARG A 92 -9.03 -13.72 17.69
CA ARG A 92 -9.51 -14.81 16.84
C ARG A 92 -10.95 -14.57 16.43
N ALA A 93 -11.23 -14.83 15.16
CA ALA A 93 -12.60 -14.94 14.65
C ALA A 93 -12.96 -16.42 14.50
N PRO A 94 -14.26 -16.76 14.54
CA PRO A 94 -14.71 -18.11 14.19
C PRO A 94 -14.30 -18.48 12.76
N GLY A 95 -14.31 -19.78 12.46
CA GLY A 95 -14.00 -20.30 11.13
C GLY A 95 -12.56 -20.79 10.98
N ALA A 96 -12.36 -21.57 9.93
CA ALA A 96 -11.07 -22.13 9.54
C ALA A 96 -10.92 -22.01 8.03
N TYR A 97 -9.69 -21.83 7.58
CA TYR A 97 -9.40 -21.77 6.16
C TYR A 97 -9.45 -23.16 5.53
N HIS A 98 -9.96 -23.23 4.31
CA HIS A 98 -9.84 -24.39 3.44
C HIS A 98 -9.16 -23.98 2.13
N TYR A 99 -8.35 -24.87 1.57
CA TYR A 99 -7.69 -24.60 0.30
C TYR A 99 -8.64 -24.80 -0.88
N VAL A 100 -8.70 -23.78 -1.75
CA VAL A 100 -9.41 -23.77 -3.01
C VAL A 100 -8.37 -23.71 -4.14
N PRO A 101 -8.10 -24.83 -4.82
CA PRO A 101 -7.16 -24.86 -5.94
C PRO A 101 -7.71 -24.12 -7.16
N THR A 102 -6.82 -23.55 -7.96
CA THR A 102 -7.18 -22.88 -9.22
C THR A 102 -6.22 -23.29 -10.33
N THR A 103 -6.50 -22.88 -11.58
CA THR A 103 -5.45 -22.98 -12.61
C THR A 103 -4.32 -22.04 -12.27
N ARG A 104 -3.09 -22.57 -12.36
CA ARG A 104 -1.86 -21.77 -12.22
C ARG A 104 -1.95 -20.52 -13.09
N LYS A 105 -1.71 -19.36 -12.48
CA LYS A 105 -1.62 -18.07 -13.17
C LYS A 105 -0.24 -17.50 -12.97
N THR A 106 0.37 -17.00 -14.02
CA THR A 106 1.61 -16.23 -13.94
C THR A 106 1.24 -14.76 -14.14
N GLU A 107 1.69 -13.91 -13.22
CA GLU A 107 1.40 -12.48 -13.21
C GLU A 107 2.70 -11.71 -12.99
N ARG A 108 2.88 -10.62 -13.73
CA ARG A 108 4.00 -9.69 -13.58
C ARG A 108 3.46 -8.29 -13.39
N VAL A 109 3.81 -7.67 -12.27
CA VAL A 109 3.47 -6.29 -11.95
C VAL A 109 4.74 -5.47 -12.03
N VAL A 110 4.79 -4.51 -12.95
CA VAL A 110 5.89 -3.54 -13.07
C VAL A 110 5.38 -2.20 -12.55
N ILE A 111 6.12 -1.61 -11.63
CA ILE A 111 5.80 -0.35 -10.96
C ILE A 111 6.89 0.65 -11.33
N GLN A 112 6.53 1.71 -12.05
CA GLN A 112 7.45 2.71 -12.60
C GLN A 112 7.34 4.06 -11.91
N ASP A 113 6.20 4.35 -11.28
CA ASP A 113 5.94 5.59 -10.57
C ASP A 113 5.24 5.40 -9.22
N GLU A 114 5.14 6.48 -8.45
CA GLU A 114 4.55 6.45 -7.11
C GLU A 114 3.05 6.13 -7.15
N ASP A 115 2.31 6.57 -8.17
CA ASP A 115 0.87 6.32 -8.24
C ASP A 115 0.60 4.83 -8.48
N GLU A 116 1.36 4.19 -9.37
CA GLU A 116 1.36 2.74 -9.55
C GLU A 116 1.78 1.99 -8.28
N LEU A 117 2.75 2.53 -7.53
CA LEU A 117 3.20 1.95 -6.28
C LEU A 117 2.07 1.93 -5.24
N TYR A 118 1.37 3.04 -5.04
CA TYR A 118 0.22 3.11 -4.12
C TYR A 118 -0.98 2.30 -4.61
N ALA A 119 -1.14 2.12 -5.92
CA ALA A 119 -2.21 1.29 -6.49
C ALA A 119 -1.97 -0.22 -6.29
N ASN A 120 -0.72 -0.68 -6.41
CA ASN A 120 -0.38 -2.10 -6.39
C ASN A 120 0.11 -2.61 -5.02
N LEU A 121 0.89 -1.81 -4.28
CA LEU A 121 1.49 -2.16 -2.99
C LEU A 121 1.15 -1.12 -1.91
N PRO A 122 -0.15 -0.95 -1.57
CA PRO A 122 -0.58 0.09 -0.66
C PRO A 122 0.02 -0.06 0.76
N ILE A 123 0.25 -1.29 1.23
CA ILE A 123 0.70 -1.61 2.60
C ILE A 123 2.23 -1.63 2.67
N GLY A 124 2.85 -0.54 2.22
CA GLY A 124 4.31 -0.45 2.16
C GLY A 124 4.83 0.60 1.19
N ALA A 125 3.96 1.15 0.34
CA ALA A 125 4.28 2.18 -0.65
C ALA A 125 5.21 3.27 -0.09
N ALA A 126 4.87 3.88 1.06
CA ALA A 126 5.68 4.95 1.67
C ALA A 126 7.14 4.54 1.96
N LYS A 127 7.39 3.27 2.32
CA LYS A 127 8.75 2.74 2.56
C LYS A 127 9.50 2.45 1.25
N LEU A 128 8.76 2.24 0.17
CA LEU A 128 9.27 1.83 -1.14
C LEU A 128 9.51 3.01 -2.10
N GLU A 129 8.93 4.19 -1.88
CA GLU A 129 9.12 5.35 -2.77
C GLU A 129 10.60 5.70 -2.98
N GLY A 130 11.39 5.71 -1.91
CA GLY A 130 12.82 5.98 -1.99
C GLY A 130 13.56 4.89 -2.77
N LYS A 131 13.10 3.64 -2.69
CA LYS A 131 13.66 2.53 -3.47
C LYS A 131 13.30 2.68 -4.95
N LEU A 132 12.04 2.97 -5.25
CA LEU A 132 11.54 3.18 -6.60
C LEU A 132 12.29 4.31 -7.30
N ARG A 133 12.41 5.49 -6.67
CA ARG A 133 13.16 6.63 -7.23
C ARG A 133 14.63 6.29 -7.53
N ARG A 134 15.27 5.46 -6.70
CA ARG A 134 16.67 5.04 -6.91
C ARG A 134 16.83 3.96 -7.97
N ALA A 135 15.94 2.99 -8.02
CA ALA A 135 16.02 1.85 -8.93
C ALA A 135 15.41 2.12 -10.31
N GLY A 136 14.48 3.08 -10.39
CA GLY A 136 13.69 3.44 -11.57
C GLY A 136 12.45 2.58 -11.79
N GLN A 137 12.41 1.37 -11.23
CA GLN A 137 11.23 0.51 -11.23
C GLN A 137 11.29 -0.54 -10.11
N LEU A 138 10.13 -1.06 -9.75
CA LEU A 138 9.96 -2.27 -8.94
C LEU A 138 9.20 -3.31 -9.76
N ASP A 139 9.50 -4.58 -9.55
CA ASP A 139 9.03 -5.68 -10.37
C ASP A 139 8.62 -6.85 -9.48
N VAL A 140 7.36 -7.26 -9.55
CA VAL A 140 6.81 -8.39 -8.82
C VAL A 140 6.42 -9.47 -9.83
N ASN A 141 7.09 -10.62 -9.78
CA ASN A 141 6.69 -11.81 -10.55
C ASN A 141 6.03 -12.81 -9.60
N MET A 142 4.84 -13.28 -9.96
CA MET A 142 4.04 -14.17 -9.13
C MET A 142 3.54 -15.38 -9.93
N ASN A 143 3.45 -16.51 -9.25
CA ASN A 143 2.73 -17.69 -9.72
C ASN A 143 1.65 -18.00 -8.69
N VAL A 144 0.39 -17.82 -9.05
CA VAL A 144 -0.77 -18.08 -8.19
C VAL A 144 -1.29 -19.48 -8.48
N VAL A 145 -1.47 -20.30 -7.44
CA VAL A 145 -1.99 -21.68 -7.58
C VAL A 145 -3.34 -21.89 -6.91
N GLY A 146 -3.70 -21.05 -5.95
CA GLY A 146 -5.01 -21.14 -5.28
C GLY A 146 -5.17 -20.12 -4.19
N GLN A 147 -6.17 -20.35 -3.34
CA GLN A 147 -6.48 -19.49 -2.22
C GLN A 147 -6.90 -20.32 -1.02
N PHE A 148 -6.54 -19.89 0.18
CA PHE A 148 -7.16 -20.37 1.40
C PHE A 148 -8.35 -19.46 1.71
N ASP A 149 -9.57 -20.00 1.74
CA ASP A 149 -10.81 -19.26 1.97
C ASP A 149 -11.49 -19.65 3.26
N VAL A 150 -12.22 -18.69 3.85
CA VAL A 150 -13.16 -18.96 4.96
C VAL A 150 -14.58 -18.87 4.40
N ASP A 151 -15.42 -19.87 4.70
CA ASP A 151 -16.83 -19.89 4.23
C ASP A 151 -17.73 -18.84 4.90
N GLN A 152 -17.22 -18.14 5.92
CA GLN A 152 -17.99 -17.19 6.69
C GLN A 152 -18.07 -15.85 5.95
N GLY A 153 -19.28 -15.52 5.48
CA GLY A 153 -19.54 -14.27 4.77
C GLY A 153 -19.51 -13.02 5.66
N GLU A 154 -19.75 -13.17 6.97
CA GLU A 154 -19.84 -12.05 7.91
C GLU A 154 -19.41 -12.50 9.31
N VAL A 155 -18.64 -11.66 10.01
CA VAL A 155 -18.18 -11.89 11.39
C VAL A 155 -18.51 -10.66 12.22
N SER A 156 -19.33 -10.82 13.26
CA SER A 156 -19.59 -9.76 14.24
C SER A 156 -18.39 -9.56 15.17
N SER A 157 -18.13 -8.30 15.53
CA SER A 157 -17.17 -7.96 16.58
C SER A 157 -17.41 -8.67 17.92
N GLU A 158 -18.66 -9.08 18.20
CA GLU A 158 -19.06 -9.79 19.42
C GLU A 158 -18.67 -11.28 19.41
N ALA A 159 -18.45 -11.84 18.22
CA ALA A 159 -18.03 -13.23 18.05
C ALA A 159 -16.50 -13.40 18.17
N LEU A 160 -15.76 -12.31 18.39
CA LEU A 160 -14.31 -12.34 18.49
C LEU A 160 -13.84 -12.73 19.89
N GLU A 161 -12.77 -13.53 19.94
CA GLU A 161 -12.19 -14.01 21.19
C GLU A 161 -10.75 -13.51 21.37
N GLY A 162 -10.43 -13.04 22.58
CA GLY A 162 -9.10 -12.58 22.97
C GLY A 162 -8.93 -11.05 22.97
N ASP A 163 -7.74 -10.56 22.60
CA ASP A 163 -7.38 -9.13 22.62
C ASP A 163 -7.78 -8.44 21.30
N CYS A 164 -9.09 -8.20 21.14
CA CYS A 164 -9.71 -7.77 19.87
C CYS A 164 -10.09 -6.28 19.82
N ARG A 165 -9.69 -5.46 20.80
CA ARG A 165 -10.13 -4.06 20.93
C ARG A 165 -9.84 -3.16 19.71
N LYS A 166 -8.83 -3.52 18.93
CA LYS A 166 -8.39 -2.77 17.74
C LYS A 166 -8.88 -3.39 16.42
N ALA A 167 -9.64 -4.47 16.49
CA ALA A 167 -10.07 -5.21 15.32
C ALA A 167 -11.00 -4.36 14.45
N THR A 168 -10.73 -4.31 13.14
CA THR A 168 -11.59 -3.62 12.17
C THR A 168 -12.02 -4.55 11.03
N HIS A 169 -11.15 -5.47 10.64
CA HIS A 169 -11.40 -6.41 9.55
C HIS A 169 -10.99 -7.83 9.96
N PHE A 170 -11.50 -8.80 9.22
CA PHE A 170 -11.00 -10.17 9.23
C PHE A 170 -10.54 -10.57 7.83
N VAL A 171 -9.63 -11.53 7.76
CA VAL A 171 -9.07 -12.03 6.51
C VAL A 171 -9.98 -13.14 5.98
N THR A 172 -10.69 -12.87 4.89
CA THR A 172 -11.60 -13.82 4.23
C THR A 172 -10.87 -14.78 3.29
N GLY A 173 -9.69 -14.39 2.82
CA GLY A 173 -8.93 -15.19 1.86
C GLY A 173 -7.43 -14.90 1.90
N LEU A 174 -6.62 -15.91 1.59
CA LEU A 174 -5.17 -15.80 1.44
C LEU A 174 -4.77 -16.43 0.10
N THR A 175 -4.42 -15.60 -0.88
CA THR A 175 -3.94 -16.09 -2.18
C THR A 175 -2.52 -16.62 -2.03
N VAL A 176 -2.26 -17.82 -2.56
CA VAL A 176 -0.98 -18.53 -2.35
C VAL A 176 -0.30 -18.95 -3.64
N GLY A 177 1.03 -19.08 -3.55
CA GLY A 177 1.86 -19.47 -4.67
C GLY A 177 3.36 -19.29 -4.42
N ALA A 178 4.05 -18.68 -5.39
CA ALA A 178 5.45 -18.27 -5.28
C ALA A 178 5.67 -16.91 -5.93
N PHE A 179 6.63 -16.13 -5.42
CA PHE A 179 6.95 -14.82 -5.97
C PHE A 179 8.42 -14.42 -5.82
N GLU A 180 8.83 -13.50 -6.69
CA GLU A 180 10.05 -12.70 -6.56
C GLU A 180 9.68 -11.22 -6.69
N PHE A 181 10.05 -10.42 -5.70
CA PHE A 181 9.95 -8.97 -5.70
C PHE A 181 11.34 -8.36 -5.81
N ALA A 182 11.59 -7.58 -6.85
CA ALA A 182 12.88 -6.99 -7.15
C ALA A 182 12.78 -5.50 -7.46
N ALA A 183 13.90 -4.79 -7.29
CA ALA A 183 14.10 -3.44 -7.76
C ALA A 183 15.07 -3.42 -8.96
N GLY A 184 14.74 -2.59 -9.95
CA GLY A 184 15.55 -2.40 -11.15
C GLY A 184 14.99 -3.09 -12.40
N GLY A 185 15.41 -2.57 -13.56
CA GLY A 185 15.01 -3.05 -14.88
C GLY A 185 15.65 -4.35 -15.28
N ASN A 186 14.86 -5.30 -15.80
CA ASN A 186 15.40 -6.30 -16.72
C ASN A 186 15.86 -5.56 -17.97
N ALA A 187 17.10 -5.74 -18.39
CA ALA A 187 17.62 -5.26 -19.67
C ALA A 187 17.03 -6.02 -20.88
N GLU A 188 15.74 -6.35 -20.84
CA GLU A 188 15.03 -7.07 -21.91
C GLU A 188 14.15 -6.14 -22.76
N ALA A 189 13.97 -4.88 -22.33
CA ALA A 189 13.48 -3.80 -23.19
C ALA A 189 14.68 -2.98 -23.69
N GLY A 190 15.47 -3.58 -24.58
CA GLY A 190 16.67 -2.98 -25.16
C GLY A 190 16.97 -3.53 -26.56
N GLY A 191 15.93 -3.90 -27.30
CA GLY A 191 16.03 -4.12 -28.74
C GLY A 191 16.15 -2.79 -29.45
N GLU A 192 17.31 -2.15 -29.34
CA GLU A 192 17.84 -1.14 -30.26
C GLU A 192 19.33 -0.94 -29.92
N ALA A 193 20.13 -1.92 -30.33
CA ALA A 193 21.54 -1.71 -30.60
C ALA A 193 21.67 -0.75 -31.79
N SER A 194 21.53 0.55 -31.53
CA SER A 194 21.87 1.63 -32.46
C SER A 194 22.16 2.91 -31.67
N GLY A 195 23.17 2.85 -30.81
CA GLY A 195 23.53 4.00 -29.97
C GLY A 195 24.80 3.85 -29.14
N LEU A 196 25.75 3.01 -29.55
CA LEU A 196 27.09 3.00 -28.97
C LEU A 196 28.02 3.89 -29.80
N GLY A 197 27.76 5.20 -29.69
CA GLY A 197 28.78 6.21 -29.95
C GLY A 197 29.88 6.10 -28.91
N ALA A 198 31.12 6.16 -29.36
CA ALA A 198 32.34 5.99 -28.59
C ALA A 198 32.42 6.89 -27.33
N GLY A 199 32.89 6.31 -26.23
CA GLY A 199 33.55 7.04 -25.15
C GLY A 199 32.93 6.87 -23.76
N VAL A 200 33.79 6.66 -22.77
CA VAL A 200 33.55 6.59 -21.31
C VAL A 200 33.15 5.22 -20.78
N GLY A 201 34.10 4.58 -20.10
CA GLY A 201 33.90 3.35 -19.34
C GLY A 201 32.88 3.54 -18.22
N GLY A 202 31.82 2.76 -18.27
CA GLY A 202 30.75 2.76 -17.30
C GLY A 202 29.60 1.92 -17.81
N THR A 203 29.73 0.60 -17.80
CA THR A 203 28.58 -0.30 -17.96
C THR A 203 27.68 -0.14 -16.75
N SER A 204 26.80 0.87 -16.79
CA SER A 204 25.64 1.01 -15.92
C SER A 204 24.62 -0.08 -16.30
N ALA A 205 24.98 -1.35 -16.13
CA ALA A 205 23.98 -2.39 -16.01
C ALA A 205 23.23 -2.07 -14.71
N ARG A 206 22.00 -1.54 -14.82
CA ARG A 206 21.15 -1.31 -13.65
C ARG A 206 21.05 -2.65 -12.92
N ARG A 207 21.68 -2.74 -11.76
CA ARG A 207 21.79 -3.98 -10.99
C ARG A 207 20.40 -4.32 -10.47
N ARG A 208 19.82 -5.44 -10.92
CA ARG A 208 18.61 -6.02 -10.34
C ARG A 208 18.91 -6.42 -8.90
N GLU A 209 18.08 -5.99 -7.97
CA GLU A 209 18.21 -6.33 -6.55
C GLU A 209 16.93 -7.01 -6.09
N VAL A 210 17.02 -8.27 -5.66
CA VAL A 210 15.89 -8.98 -5.05
C VAL A 210 15.64 -8.39 -3.67
N LEU A 211 14.43 -7.89 -3.44
CA LEU A 211 14.00 -7.29 -2.18
C LEU A 211 13.36 -8.32 -1.26
N SER A 212 12.55 -9.22 -1.84
CA SER A 212 11.82 -10.25 -1.13
C SER A 212 11.47 -11.36 -2.11
N SER A 213 11.44 -12.60 -1.65
CA SER A 213 10.99 -13.75 -2.43
C SER A 213 10.45 -14.80 -1.48
N ASP A 214 9.53 -15.63 -1.98
CA ASP A 214 9.05 -16.80 -1.25
C ASP A 214 8.40 -17.82 -2.20
N GLY A 215 8.42 -19.07 -1.78
CA GLY A 215 8.08 -20.21 -2.61
C GLY A 215 9.09 -20.46 -3.74
N GLU A 216 8.91 -21.59 -4.40
CA GLU A 216 9.68 -22.08 -5.52
C GLU A 216 8.77 -22.09 -6.76
N VAL A 217 9.08 -21.24 -7.74
CA VAL A 217 8.30 -21.14 -8.99
C VAL A 217 8.15 -22.51 -9.68
N VAL A 218 9.21 -23.31 -9.68
CA VAL A 218 9.21 -24.66 -10.27
C VAL A 218 8.27 -25.60 -9.49
N ALA A 219 8.16 -25.45 -8.17
CA ALA A 219 7.22 -26.25 -7.40
C ALA A 219 5.76 -25.97 -7.79
N CYS A 220 5.45 -24.71 -8.13
CA CYS A 220 4.12 -24.32 -8.61
C CYS A 220 3.72 -24.98 -9.92
N GLU A 221 4.67 -25.51 -10.70
CA GLU A 221 4.34 -26.17 -11.96
C GLU A 221 3.52 -27.46 -11.76
N ARG A 222 3.62 -28.04 -10.56
CA ARG A 222 2.94 -29.28 -10.15
C ARG A 222 1.51 -29.07 -9.65
N SER A 223 1.02 -27.83 -9.56
CA SER A 223 -0.32 -27.54 -9.06
C SER A 223 -1.40 -28.13 -9.96
N ALA A 224 -2.41 -28.75 -9.36
CA ALA A 224 -3.57 -29.33 -10.01
C ALA A 224 -4.89 -28.81 -9.40
N ARG A 225 -6.00 -28.94 -10.13
CA ARG A 225 -7.32 -28.47 -9.64
C ARG A 225 -7.91 -29.40 -8.58
N GLU A 226 -7.34 -30.59 -8.43
CA GLU A 226 -7.78 -31.62 -7.50
C GLU A 226 -7.02 -31.57 -6.17
N ASP A 227 -5.96 -30.76 -6.09
CA ASP A 227 -5.10 -30.60 -4.93
C ASP A 227 -5.90 -30.17 -3.69
N LYS A 228 -5.55 -30.75 -2.54
CA LYS A 228 -6.16 -30.41 -1.24
C LYS A 228 -5.33 -29.40 -0.45
N GLU A 229 -4.09 -29.19 -0.86
CA GLU A 229 -3.15 -28.21 -0.31
C GLU A 229 -2.24 -27.73 -1.45
N PRO A 230 -1.62 -26.55 -1.35
CA PRO A 230 -0.63 -26.12 -2.32
C PRO A 230 0.52 -27.14 -2.43
N PRO A 231 1.11 -27.35 -3.62
CA PRO A 231 2.30 -28.17 -3.76
C PRO A 231 3.40 -27.72 -2.78
N THR A 232 4.17 -28.67 -2.23
CA THR A 232 5.29 -28.34 -1.34
C THR A 232 6.25 -27.36 -2.02
N GLY A 233 6.47 -26.22 -1.37
CA GLY A 233 7.27 -25.12 -1.92
C GLY A 233 6.46 -24.08 -2.72
N CYS A 234 5.14 -24.20 -2.89
CA CYS A 234 4.30 -23.23 -3.61
C CYS A 234 3.13 -22.71 -2.74
N GLY A 235 3.35 -22.60 -1.43
CA GLY A 235 2.34 -22.15 -0.46
C GLY A 235 2.53 -20.72 0.04
N ALA A 236 3.45 -19.94 -0.54
CA ALA A 236 3.77 -18.61 -0.03
C ALA A 236 2.61 -17.64 -0.18
N LEU A 237 2.37 -16.81 0.84
CA LEU A 237 1.29 -15.83 0.82
C LEU A 237 1.62 -14.64 -0.11
N LEU A 238 0.75 -14.40 -1.08
CA LEU A 238 0.91 -13.34 -2.09
C LEU A 238 0.03 -12.12 -1.77
N ARG A 239 -1.19 -12.39 -1.31
CA ARG A 239 -2.26 -11.40 -1.14
C ARG A 239 -3.20 -11.85 -0.04
N VAL A 240 -3.75 -10.88 0.68
CA VAL A 240 -4.88 -11.11 1.59
C VAL A 240 -6.16 -10.57 0.97
N ALA A 241 -7.30 -11.15 1.32
CA ALA A 241 -8.62 -10.59 1.09
C ALA A 241 -9.24 -10.25 2.45
N LEU A 242 -9.79 -9.05 2.56
CA LEU A 242 -10.31 -8.48 3.79
C LEU A 242 -11.82 -8.27 3.66
N ALA A 243 -12.52 -8.45 4.78
CA ALA A 243 -13.87 -7.95 4.98
C ALA A 243 -13.95 -7.19 6.29
N GLU A 244 -14.77 -6.14 6.30
CA GLU A 244 -15.08 -5.38 7.52
C GLU A 244 -15.80 -6.28 8.52
N LEU A 245 -15.53 -6.08 9.81
CA LEU A 245 -16.31 -6.71 10.86
C LEU A 245 -17.71 -6.08 10.88
N ALA A 246 -18.72 -6.94 11.02
CA ALA A 246 -20.07 -6.46 11.22
C ALA A 246 -20.16 -5.73 12.56
N THR A 247 -20.67 -4.50 12.51
CA THR A 247 -21.12 -3.80 13.70
C THR A 247 -22.51 -4.33 14.04
N ALA A 248 -22.78 -4.59 15.32
CA ALA A 248 -24.11 -4.97 15.75
C ALA A 248 -25.12 -3.91 15.27
N ALA A 249 -26.17 -4.33 14.56
CA ALA A 249 -27.23 -3.42 14.16
C ALA A 249 -27.79 -2.74 15.44
N PRO A 250 -27.97 -1.41 15.45
CA PRO A 250 -28.58 -0.76 16.60
C PRO A 250 -29.96 -1.36 16.82
N VAL A 251 -30.21 -1.85 18.03
CA VAL A 251 -31.54 -2.30 18.45
C VAL A 251 -32.47 -1.11 18.31
N VAL A 252 -33.29 -1.10 17.25
CA VAL A 252 -34.34 -0.10 17.10
C VAL A 252 -35.35 -0.39 18.20
N ALA A 253 -35.29 0.38 19.28
CA ALA A 253 -36.29 0.37 20.33
C ALA A 253 -37.65 0.71 19.70
N GLY A 254 -38.46 -0.32 19.44
CA GLY A 254 -39.82 -0.16 18.97
C GLY A 254 -40.60 0.69 19.96
N LYS A 255 -41.09 1.85 19.50
CA LYS A 255 -42.07 2.63 20.24
C LYS A 255 -43.38 1.83 20.24
N GLY A 256 -43.78 1.38 21.43
CA GLY A 256 -45.17 1.01 21.70
C GLY A 256 -46.07 2.23 21.87
#